data_AF-A0A368T7Q4-F1
#
_entry.id   AF-A0A368T7Q4-F1
#
_cell.length_a   1.000
_cell.length_b   1.000
_cell.length_c   1.000
_cell.angle_alpha   90.00
_cell.angle_beta   90.00
_cell.angle_gamma   90.00
#
_symmetry.space_group_name_H-M   'P 1'
#
loop_
_entity.id
_entity.type
_entity.pdbx_description
1 polymer ?
#
loop_
_entity_poly.entity_id
_entity_poly.type
_entity_poly.pdbx_seq_one_letter_code
_entity_poly.pdbx_strand_id
1 'polypeptide(L)'
;MARTWREELRSRGYRVTPQRELVLEAVRELEHATPDAICSAVQRTASGVNLSTVYRTLDLLERIGLVTHTHLGPGSPAYHLAEEADHLHIVCRGCGEVRDVPLEVAAGLVGALRSGLGFEADVRHLTVFGACAGCRAPAVDDEGHLPAGGRADSA
;
A
#
# COMPACT_ATOMS: atom_id res chain seq x y z
N MET A 1 5.16 -28.21 -2.26
CA MET A 1 6.24 -27.47 -1.60
C MET A 1 6.41 -26.17 -2.36
N ALA A 2 6.01 -25.03 -1.77
CA ALA A 2 6.23 -23.73 -2.40
C ALA A 2 7.74 -23.49 -2.55
N ARG A 3 8.19 -23.02 -3.73
CA ARG A 3 9.58 -22.63 -3.92
C ARG A 3 9.89 -21.46 -2.99
N THR A 4 11.03 -21.54 -2.31
CA THR A 4 11.58 -20.39 -1.60
C THR A 4 11.93 -19.29 -2.61
N TRP A 5 11.85 -18.02 -2.21
CA TRP A 5 12.20 -16.89 -3.07
C TRP A 5 13.63 -17.00 -3.66
N ARG A 6 14.55 -17.63 -2.92
CA ARG A 6 15.92 -17.95 -3.39
C ARG A 6 15.92 -18.90 -4.57
N GLU A 7 15.09 -19.93 -4.52
CA GLU A 7 14.93 -20.91 -5.60
C GLU A 7 14.27 -20.27 -6.82
N GLU A 8 13.28 -19.40 -6.60
CA GLU A 8 12.61 -18.66 -7.68
C GLU A 8 13.60 -17.77 -8.44
N LEU A 9 14.43 -17.00 -7.71
CA LEU A 9 15.49 -16.20 -8.31
C LEU A 9 16.50 -17.04 -9.10
N ARG A 10 17.00 -18.13 -8.50
CA ARG A 10 17.97 -19.02 -9.19
C ARG A 10 17.37 -19.63 -10.45
N SER A 11 16.11 -20.05 -10.40
CA SER A 11 15.42 -20.67 -11.54
C SER A 11 15.26 -19.71 -12.72
N ARG A 12 15.20 -18.39 -12.44
CA ARG A 12 15.11 -17.32 -13.43
C ARG A 12 16.46 -16.70 -13.80
N GLY A 13 17.58 -17.31 -13.37
CA GLY A 13 18.94 -16.85 -13.70
C GLY A 13 19.42 -15.64 -12.89
N TYR A 14 18.70 -15.23 -11.85
CA TYR A 14 19.09 -14.10 -11.01
C TYR A 14 20.01 -14.53 -9.88
N ARG A 15 21.02 -13.69 -9.60
CA ARG A 15 21.94 -13.90 -8.48
C ARG A 15 21.25 -13.64 -7.15
N VAL A 16 21.33 -14.58 -6.21
CA VAL A 16 20.94 -14.35 -4.82
C VAL A 16 22.08 -13.57 -4.15
N THR A 17 21.79 -12.39 -3.58
CA THR A 17 22.80 -11.57 -2.88
C THR A 17 22.28 -11.16 -1.50
N PRO A 18 23.15 -10.97 -0.49
CA PRO A 18 22.73 -10.55 0.84
C PRO A 18 21.90 -9.27 0.84
N GLN A 19 22.19 -8.32 -0.06
CA GLN A 19 21.41 -7.08 -0.17
C GLN A 19 19.96 -7.34 -0.62
N ARG A 20 19.74 -8.34 -1.49
CA ARG A 20 18.39 -8.70 -1.94
C ARG A 20 17.60 -9.39 -0.82
N GLU A 21 18.28 -10.15 0.04
CA GLU A 21 17.69 -10.73 1.24
C GLU A 21 17.21 -9.63 2.17
N LEU A 22 18.08 -8.69 2.51
CA LEU A 22 17.78 -7.60 3.43
C LEU A 22 16.63 -6.72 2.94
N VAL A 23 16.53 -6.45 1.64
CA VAL A 23 15.41 -5.68 1.09
C VAL A 23 14.09 -6.44 1.24
N LEU A 24 14.06 -7.74 0.93
CA LEU A 24 12.86 -8.55 1.06
C LEU A 24 12.42 -8.70 2.53
N GLU A 25 13.39 -8.87 3.45
CA GLU A 25 13.15 -8.89 4.89
C GLU A 25 12.59 -7.55 5.38
N ALA A 26 13.16 -6.43 4.94
CA ALA A 26 12.65 -5.11 5.30
C ALA A 26 11.22 -4.86 4.80
N VAL A 27 10.86 -5.31 3.59
CA VAL A 27 9.47 -5.23 3.10
C VAL A 27 8.54 -6.05 4.00
N ARG A 28 8.94 -7.27 4.37
CA ARG A 28 8.16 -8.15 5.24
C ARG A 28 7.95 -7.58 6.65
N GLU A 29 8.94 -6.91 7.22
CA GLU A 29 8.86 -6.35 8.57
C GLU A 29 8.02 -5.06 8.65
N LEU A 30 7.98 -4.29 7.57
CA LEU A 30 7.38 -2.96 7.55
C LEU A 30 5.95 -2.93 6.98
N GLU A 31 5.46 -4.05 6.44
CA GLU A 31 4.17 -4.23 5.76
C GLU A 31 3.99 -3.29 4.55
N HIS A 32 3.78 -1.99 4.75
CA HIS A 32 3.55 -0.98 3.71
C HIS A 32 4.65 0.09 3.71
N ALA A 33 5.81 -0.23 3.13
CA ALA A 33 7.00 0.60 3.25
C ALA A 33 7.34 1.36 1.97
N THR A 34 7.68 2.64 2.13
CA THR A 34 8.27 3.40 1.03
C THR A 34 9.71 2.91 0.75
N PRO A 35 10.22 3.09 -0.48
CA PRO A 35 11.63 2.79 -0.81
C PRO A 35 12.63 3.45 0.14
N ASP A 36 12.33 4.66 0.63
CA ASP A 36 13.14 5.38 1.60
C ASP A 36 13.17 4.68 2.96
N ALA A 37 12.00 4.26 3.48
CA ALA A 37 11.91 3.51 4.73
C ALA A 37 12.63 2.16 4.64
N ILE A 38 12.47 1.45 3.52
CA ILE A 38 13.18 0.20 3.24
C ILE A 38 14.69 0.45 3.21
N CYS A 39 15.15 1.51 2.54
CA CYS A 39 16.56 1.86 2.48
C CYS A 39 17.12 2.13 3.88
N SER A 40 16.43 2.93 4.70
CA SER A 40 16.83 3.20 6.08
C SER A 40 16.89 1.92 6.92
N ALA A 41 15.91 1.02 6.78
CA ALA A 41 15.88 -0.24 7.50
C ALA A 41 17.07 -1.15 7.13
N VAL A 42 17.36 -1.28 5.84
CA VAL A 42 18.48 -2.10 5.31
C VAL A 42 19.84 -1.53 5.73
N GLN A 43 19.99 -0.20 5.74
CA GLN A 43 21.23 0.46 6.12
C GLN A 43 21.64 0.21 7.59
N ARG A 44 20.72 -0.20 8.46
CA ARG A 44 21.05 -0.63 9.84
C ARG A 44 21.96 -1.86 9.86
N THR A 45 21.86 -2.72 8.85
CA THR A 45 22.67 -3.94 8.70
C THR A 45 23.75 -3.79 7.63
N ALA A 46 23.46 -3.09 6.53
CA ALA A 46 24.35 -2.93 5.40
C ALA A 46 24.42 -1.45 4.96
N SER A 47 25.27 -0.68 5.64
CA SER A 47 25.42 0.78 5.45
C SER A 47 25.79 1.23 4.03
N GLY A 48 26.42 0.35 3.24
CA GLY A 48 26.78 0.63 1.84
C GLY A 48 25.61 0.53 0.84
N VAL A 49 24.43 0.09 1.27
CA VAL A 49 23.25 0.02 0.40
C VAL A 49 22.69 1.42 0.18
N ASN A 50 22.38 1.74 -1.08
CA ASN A 50 21.78 3.00 -1.49
C ASN A 50 20.39 2.79 -2.09
N LEU A 51 19.66 3.88 -2.25
CA LEU A 51 18.29 3.88 -2.74
C LEU A 51 18.16 3.28 -4.16
N SER A 52 19.15 3.49 -5.03
CA SER A 52 19.14 2.88 -6.38
C SER A 52 19.26 1.35 -6.34
N THR A 53 19.92 0.79 -5.33
CA THR A 53 19.98 -0.66 -5.10
C THR A 53 18.67 -1.21 -4.55
N VAL A 54 17.98 -0.44 -3.71
CA VAL A 54 16.63 -0.76 -3.24
C VAL A 54 15.66 -0.81 -4.41
N TYR A 55 15.57 0.25 -5.23
CA TYR A 55 14.67 0.28 -6.40
C TYR A 55 14.92 -0.87 -7.37
N ARG A 56 16.18 -1.14 -7.75
CA ARG A 56 16.52 -2.28 -8.64
C ARG A 56 16.13 -3.64 -8.04
N THR A 57 16.13 -3.74 -6.72
CA THR A 57 15.75 -4.97 -6.03
C THR A 57 14.24 -5.11 -5.97
N LEU A 58 13.52 -4.04 -5.63
CA LEU A 58 12.05 -4.02 -5.60
C LEU A 58 11.46 -4.33 -6.97
N ASP A 59 11.94 -3.68 -8.03
CA ASP A 59 11.55 -3.96 -9.42
C ASP A 59 11.81 -5.43 -9.81
N LEU A 60 12.92 -6.02 -9.35
CA LEU A 60 13.16 -7.45 -9.56
C LEU A 60 12.16 -8.33 -8.80
N LEU A 61 11.95 -8.07 -7.51
CA LEU A 61 11.06 -8.84 -6.65
C LEU A 61 9.60 -8.77 -7.15
N GLU A 62 9.20 -7.62 -7.68
CA GLU A 62 7.89 -7.40 -8.27
C GLU A 62 7.70 -8.18 -9.57
N ARG A 63 8.68 -8.14 -10.48
CA ARG A 63 8.65 -8.97 -11.71
C ARG A 63 8.55 -10.46 -11.45
N ILE A 64 9.03 -10.93 -10.30
CA ILE A 64 8.94 -12.35 -9.91
C ILE A 64 7.75 -12.64 -8.98
N GLY A 65 6.91 -11.64 -8.70
CA GLY A 65 5.66 -11.79 -7.96
C GLY A 65 5.82 -11.99 -6.45
N LEU A 66 6.92 -11.52 -5.86
CA LEU A 66 7.15 -11.64 -4.41
C LEU A 66 6.72 -10.39 -3.64
N VAL A 67 6.82 -9.23 -4.27
CA VAL A 67 6.34 -7.95 -3.74
C VAL A 67 5.42 -7.31 -4.75
N THR A 68 4.57 -6.42 -4.27
CA THR A 68 3.75 -5.53 -5.10
C THR A 68 3.77 -4.14 -4.47
N HIS A 69 3.23 -3.15 -5.17
CA HIS A 69 3.20 -1.79 -4.67
C HIS A 69 1.81 -1.16 -4.84
N THR A 70 1.51 -0.24 -3.92
CA THR A 70 0.28 0.54 -3.94
C THR A 70 0.60 2.01 -3.67
N HIS A 71 -0.19 2.90 -4.29
CA HIS A 71 -0.07 4.34 -4.05
C HIS A 71 -0.99 4.73 -2.89
N LEU A 72 -0.39 4.93 -1.70
CA LEU A 72 -1.12 5.30 -0.47
C LEU A 72 -1.17 6.81 -0.21
N GLY A 73 -0.59 7.63 -1.09
CA GLY A 73 -0.59 9.08 -0.91
C GLY A 73 0.19 9.82 -2.01
N PRO A 74 0.30 11.14 -1.91
CA PRO A 74 1.18 11.92 -2.79
C PRO A 74 2.64 11.63 -2.43
N GLY A 75 3.28 10.74 -3.20
CA GLY A 75 4.67 10.37 -2.97
C GLY A 75 5.05 9.02 -3.56
N SER A 76 6.15 8.47 -3.05
CA SER A 76 6.64 7.15 -3.44
C SER A 76 5.59 6.07 -3.11
N PRO A 77 5.45 5.05 -3.97
CA PRO A 77 4.54 3.94 -3.67
C PRO A 77 5.03 3.17 -2.43
N ALA A 78 4.08 2.58 -1.71
CA ALA A 78 4.37 1.67 -0.62
C ALA A 78 4.45 0.25 -1.16
N TYR A 79 5.53 -0.46 -0.85
CA TYR A 79 5.77 -1.85 -1.22
C TYR A 79 5.39 -2.77 -0.07
N HIS A 80 4.79 -3.91 -0.43
CA HIS A 80 4.38 -4.97 0.49
C HIS A 80 4.54 -6.36 -0.15
N LEU A 81 4.42 -7.44 0.64
CA LEU A 81 4.48 -8.79 0.08
C LEU A 81 3.26 -9.06 -0.79
N ALA A 82 3.48 -9.75 -1.91
CA ALA A 82 2.40 -10.08 -2.84
C ALA A 82 1.38 -11.07 -2.24
N GLU A 83 1.80 -11.90 -1.29
CA GLU A 83 0.95 -12.86 -0.57
C GLU A 83 0.04 -12.18 0.48
N GLU A 84 0.35 -10.96 0.89
CA GLU A 84 -0.44 -10.18 1.84
C GLU A 84 -1.49 -9.32 1.14
N ALA A 85 -1.51 -9.29 -0.20
CA ALA A 85 -2.35 -8.44 -1.03
C ALA A 85 -3.81 -8.93 -1.19
N ASP A 86 -4.42 -9.49 -0.15
CA ASP A 86 -5.82 -9.96 -0.16
C ASP A 86 -6.79 -8.95 0.49
N HIS A 87 -6.46 -7.66 0.40
CA HIS A 87 -7.26 -6.56 0.93
C HIS A 87 -7.15 -5.32 0.04
N LEU A 88 -8.07 -4.38 0.21
CA LEU A 88 -8.00 -3.05 -0.39
C LEU A 88 -7.60 -2.03 0.67
N HIS A 89 -6.98 -0.92 0.24
CA HIS A 89 -6.54 0.13 1.15
C HIS A 89 -7.55 1.26 1.18
N ILE A 90 -7.81 1.79 2.38
CA ILE A 90 -8.45 3.10 2.52
C ILE A 90 -7.47 4.08 3.13
N VAL A 91 -7.43 5.30 2.59
CA VAL A 91 -6.53 6.36 3.04
C VAL A 91 -7.35 7.59 3.43
N CYS A 92 -7.17 8.05 4.66
CA CYS A 92 -7.72 9.32 5.11
C CYS A 92 -6.89 10.48 4.58
N ARG A 93 -7.50 11.39 3.80
CA ARG A 93 -6.84 12.61 3.32
C ARG A 93 -6.57 13.64 4.42
N GLY A 94 -7.28 13.56 5.56
CA GLY A 94 -7.14 14.50 6.67
C GLY A 94 -5.94 14.18 7.56
N CYS A 95 -5.82 12.93 8.01
CA CYS A 95 -4.76 12.51 8.93
C CYS A 95 -3.69 11.59 8.30
N GLY A 96 -3.89 11.13 7.06
CA GLY A 96 -2.99 10.18 6.40
C GLY A 96 -3.13 8.73 6.88
N GLU A 97 -4.07 8.43 7.79
CA GLU A 97 -4.30 7.07 8.28
C GLU A 97 -4.63 6.11 7.13
N VAL A 98 -3.94 4.97 7.09
CA VAL A 98 -4.16 3.87 6.16
C VAL A 98 -4.80 2.71 6.92
N ARG A 99 -5.81 2.07 6.33
CA ARG A 99 -6.39 0.84 6.87
C ARG A 99 -6.63 -0.18 5.77
N ASP A 100 -6.43 -1.44 6.13
CA ASP A 100 -6.74 -2.59 5.29
C ASP A 100 -8.22 -2.95 5.43
N VAL A 101 -8.84 -3.25 4.30
CA VAL A 101 -10.26 -3.57 4.22
C VAL A 101 -10.43 -4.86 3.42
N PRO A 102 -11.26 -5.81 3.88
CA PRO A 102 -11.50 -7.05 3.14
C PRO A 102 -12.06 -6.80 1.74
N LEU A 103 -11.64 -7.59 0.74
CA LEU A 103 -12.05 -7.43 -0.67
C LEU A 103 -13.55 -7.58 -0.88
N GLU A 104 -14.24 -8.29 0.03
CA GLU A 104 -15.69 -8.49 0.01
C GLU A 104 -16.45 -7.17 0.06
N VAL A 105 -15.87 -6.13 0.67
CA VAL A 105 -16.44 -4.78 0.68
C VAL A 105 -16.58 -4.21 -0.74
N ALA A 106 -15.69 -4.59 -1.66
CA ALA A 106 -15.73 -4.18 -3.07
C ALA A 106 -16.50 -5.16 -3.98
N ALA A 107 -17.09 -6.24 -3.45
CA ALA A 107 -17.76 -7.26 -4.26
C ALA A 107 -18.88 -6.69 -5.15
N GLY A 108 -19.62 -5.70 -4.66
CA GLY A 108 -20.65 -5.01 -5.42
C GLY A 108 -20.09 -4.25 -6.64
N LEU A 109 -18.94 -3.58 -6.48
CA LEU A 109 -18.25 -2.87 -7.57
C LEU A 109 -17.77 -3.85 -8.64
N VAL A 110 -17.09 -4.94 -8.23
CA VAL A 110 -16.61 -5.98 -9.15
C VAL A 110 -17.79 -6.59 -9.92
N GLY A 111 -18.89 -6.90 -9.23
CA GLY A 111 -20.10 -7.44 -9.85
C GLY A 111 -20.72 -6.48 -10.88
N ALA A 112 -20.77 -5.18 -10.59
CA ALA A 112 -21.28 -4.16 -11.50
C ALA A 112 -20.40 -4.01 -12.76
N LEU A 113 -19.07 -4.02 -12.61
CA LEU A 113 -18.14 -3.94 -13.74
C LEU A 113 -18.24 -5.16 -14.65
N ARG A 114 -18.32 -6.36 -14.07
CA ARG A 114 -18.47 -7.59 -14.83
C ARG A 114 -19.80 -7.66 -15.57
N SER A 115 -20.91 -7.37 -14.89
CA SER A 115 -22.25 -7.48 -15.49
C SER A 115 -22.57 -6.35 -16.48
N GLY A 116 -22.13 -5.13 -16.20
CA GLY A 116 -22.41 -3.96 -17.03
C GLY A 116 -21.44 -3.79 -18.19
N LEU A 117 -20.17 -4.17 -18.02
CA LEU A 117 -19.10 -3.88 -18.98
C LEU A 117 -18.33 -5.13 -19.44
N GLY A 118 -18.61 -6.32 -18.89
CA GLY A 118 -17.82 -7.52 -19.17
C GLY A 118 -16.38 -7.44 -18.65
N PHE A 119 -16.11 -6.54 -17.70
CA PHE A 119 -14.75 -6.26 -17.21
C PHE A 119 -14.46 -7.04 -15.93
N GLU A 120 -13.47 -7.94 -15.99
CA GLU A 120 -12.96 -8.67 -14.82
C GLU A 120 -11.97 -7.78 -14.06
N ALA A 121 -12.45 -7.10 -13.02
CA ALA A 121 -11.66 -6.19 -12.22
C ALA A 121 -10.88 -6.92 -11.12
N ASP A 122 -9.60 -6.56 -10.97
CA ASP A 122 -8.78 -6.94 -9.83
C ASP A 122 -8.65 -5.76 -8.86
N VAL A 123 -9.17 -5.93 -7.63
CA VAL A 123 -9.24 -4.88 -6.60
C VAL A 123 -8.22 -5.05 -5.49
N ARG A 124 -7.31 -6.03 -5.59
CA ARG A 124 -6.27 -6.32 -4.59
C ARG A 124 -5.26 -5.19 -4.36
N HIS A 125 -5.20 -4.24 -5.29
CA HIS A 125 -4.35 -3.05 -5.20
C HIS A 125 -5.16 -1.76 -5.29
N LEU A 126 -6.47 -1.84 -4.99
CA LEU A 126 -7.35 -0.69 -5.00
C LEU A 126 -7.12 0.15 -3.74
N THR A 127 -6.73 1.40 -3.93
CA THR A 127 -6.70 2.41 -2.85
C THR A 127 -7.87 3.37 -2.99
N VAL A 128 -8.68 3.48 -1.94
CA VAL A 128 -9.80 4.43 -1.86
C VAL A 128 -9.43 5.58 -0.92
N PHE A 129 -9.43 6.80 -1.45
CA PHE A 129 -9.14 8.00 -0.65
C PHE A 129 -10.43 8.63 -0.13
N GLY A 130 -10.47 8.94 1.17
CA GLY A 130 -11.63 9.52 1.84
C GLY A 130 -11.27 10.30 3.10
N ALA A 131 -12.22 10.43 4.03
CA ALA A 131 -12.00 11.01 5.36
C ALA A 131 -12.48 10.02 6.43
N CYS A 132 -11.63 9.72 7.41
CA CYS A 132 -11.98 8.85 8.53
C CYS A 132 -13.01 9.52 9.46
N ALA A 133 -13.63 8.76 10.36
CA ALA A 133 -14.64 9.28 11.27
C ALA A 133 -14.12 10.48 12.12
N GLY A 134 -12.86 10.43 12.55
CA GLY A 134 -12.23 11.52 13.30
C GLY A 134 -12.05 12.80 12.47
N CYS A 135 -11.64 12.67 11.20
CA CYS A 135 -11.50 13.82 10.30
C CYS A 135 -12.83 14.31 9.70
N ARG A 136 -13.91 13.51 9.81
CA ARG A 136 -15.27 13.91 9.43
C ARG A 136 -16.00 14.62 10.56
N ALA A 137 -15.59 14.41 11.81
CA ALA A 137 -16.14 15.16 12.92
C ALA A 137 -15.80 16.64 12.73
N PRO A 138 -16.75 17.57 12.94
CA PRO A 138 -16.40 18.97 13.06
C PRO A 138 -15.38 19.09 14.20
N ALA A 139 -14.38 19.96 14.04
CA ALA A 139 -13.50 20.31 15.13
C ALA A 139 -14.40 20.65 16.34
N VAL A 140 -14.27 19.90 17.43
CA VAL A 140 -14.81 20.33 18.71
C VAL A 140 -13.80 21.33 19.24
N ASP A 141 -14.09 22.61 19.02
CA ASP A 141 -13.46 23.70 19.73
C ASP A 141 -13.61 23.45 21.24
N ASP A 142 -12.53 23.65 22.00
CA ASP A 142 -12.42 23.44 23.45
C ASP A 142 -13.31 24.39 24.30
N GLU A 143 -14.31 25.02 23.68
CA GLU A 143 -15.24 25.98 24.30
C GLU A 143 -16.73 25.65 24.08
N GLY A 144 -17.07 24.50 23.48
CA GLY A 144 -18.45 23.99 23.52
C GLY A 144 -19.49 24.91 22.87
N HIS A 145 -19.21 25.49 21.70
CA HIS A 145 -20.21 26.24 20.93
C HIS A 145 -20.50 25.59 19.58
N LEU A 146 -21.78 25.31 19.32
CA LEU A 146 -22.23 24.81 18.02
C LEU A 146 -22.10 25.93 16.96
N PRO A 147 -21.60 25.65 15.75
CA PRO A 147 -21.63 26.63 14.68
C PRO A 147 -23.09 26.90 14.27
N ALA A 148 -23.48 28.17 14.30
CA ALA A 148 -24.79 28.63 13.92
C ALA A 148 -25.15 28.18 12.50
N GLY A 149 -26.27 27.47 12.38
CA GLY A 149 -26.82 27.05 11.09
C GLY A 149 -27.10 28.25 10.20
N GLY A 150 -26.36 28.34 9.10
CA GLY A 150 -26.64 29.28 8.03
C GLY A 150 -27.92 28.88 7.31
N ARG A 151 -29.02 29.58 7.62
CA ARG A 151 -30.14 29.72 6.69
C ARG A 151 -29.64 30.57 5.52
N ALA A 152 -29.77 30.05 4.31
CA ALA A 152 -29.78 30.87 3.10
C ALA A 152 -31.03 30.50 2.32
N ASP A 153 -31.80 31.55 2.07
CA ASP A 153 -33.17 31.54 1.62
C ASP A 153 -33.37 30.96 0.22
N SER A 154 -34.58 30.40 0.08
CA SER A 154 -35.27 30.07 -1.15
C SER A 154 -35.29 31.20 -2.18
N ALA A 155 -35.23 30.80 -3.45
CA ALA A 155 -36.03 31.40 -4.51
C ALA A 155 -37.14 30.41 -4.91
#